data_AF-A0A2H6NHX1-F1
#
_entry.id   AF-A0A2H6NHX1-F1
#
_cell.length_a   1.000
_cell.length_b   1.000
_cell.length_c   1.000
_cell.angle_alpha   90.00
_cell.angle_beta   90.00
_cell.angle_gamma   90.00
#
_symmetry.space_group_name_H-M   'P 1'
#
loop_
_entity.id
_entity.type
_entity.pdbx_description
1 polymer ?
#
loop_
_entity_poly.entity_id
_entity_poly.type
_entity_poly.pdbx_seq_one_letter_code
_entity_poly.pdbx_strand_id
1 'polypeptide(L)'
;EEVLARDYDLGFSGNSEDVVMHAIHLLGNCITITNTSRNNEFFITPSTTVPAVFELSFYSNGILHVFFKEAVIACSLHALLNKRHRNGISGILPNVISQEQLVRKAASLCYLLCYEGTVSLPCQVLGQVCHEAIEQFIQYGVLLVAEVRFW
;
A
#
# COMPACT_ATOMS: atom_id res chain seq x y z
N GLU A 1 10.86 -2.43 -11.68
CA GLU A 1 10.34 -3.72 -11.15
C GLU A 1 8.89 -3.65 -10.67
N GLU A 2 8.56 -3.02 -9.55
CA GLU A 2 7.24 -3.21 -8.93
C GLU A 2 6.04 -2.64 -9.74
N VAL A 3 6.22 -1.48 -10.37
CA VAL A 3 5.17 -0.87 -11.24
C VAL A 3 5.00 -1.65 -12.54
N LEU A 4 6.10 -2.17 -13.12
CA LEU A 4 6.09 -3.00 -14.32
C LEU A 4 5.38 -4.34 -14.08
N ALA A 5 5.52 -4.91 -12.88
CA ALA A 5 4.81 -6.12 -12.47
C ALA A 5 3.27 -5.95 -12.41
N ARG A 6 2.78 -4.70 -12.47
CA ARG A 6 1.35 -4.34 -12.50
C ARG A 6 0.89 -3.91 -13.90
N ASP A 7 1.65 -4.24 -14.95
CA ASP A 7 1.41 -3.88 -16.35
C ASP A 7 1.40 -2.36 -16.63
N TYR A 8 1.97 -1.56 -15.72
CA TYR A 8 2.20 -0.13 -15.97
C TYR A 8 3.57 0.07 -16.58
N ASP A 9 3.61 0.49 -17.84
CA ASP A 9 4.84 0.93 -18.50
C ASP A 9 5.25 2.31 -17.97
N LEU A 10 6.52 2.42 -17.55
CA LEU A 10 7.13 3.66 -17.08
C LEU A 10 7.78 4.44 -18.22
N GLY A 11 7.88 3.87 -19.42
CA GLY A 11 8.55 4.49 -20.58
C GLY A 11 10.05 4.71 -20.35
N PHE A 12 10.63 4.07 -19.33
CA PHE A 12 12.01 4.25 -18.89
C PHE A 12 12.77 2.91 -18.96
N SER A 13 13.91 2.92 -19.66
CA SER A 13 14.76 1.74 -19.87
C SER A 13 16.19 1.94 -19.33
N GLY A 14 16.42 2.95 -18.48
CA GLY A 14 17.72 3.25 -17.89
C GLY A 14 17.97 2.52 -16.55
N ASN A 15 19.01 2.92 -15.83
CA ASN A 15 19.35 2.34 -14.53
C ASN A 15 18.39 2.87 -13.44
N SER A 16 17.92 1.98 -12.55
CA SER A 16 17.04 2.36 -11.44
C SER A 16 17.72 3.28 -10.43
N GLU A 17 19.05 3.21 -10.29
CA GLU A 17 19.81 4.13 -9.44
C GLU A 17 19.65 5.59 -9.89
N ASP A 18 19.68 5.85 -11.20
CA ASP A 18 19.49 7.18 -11.77
C ASP A 18 18.07 7.71 -11.48
N VAL A 19 17.07 6.83 -11.49
CA VAL A 19 15.68 7.17 -11.15
C VAL A 19 15.55 7.54 -9.68
N VAL A 20 16.17 6.78 -8.78
CA VAL A 20 16.17 7.07 -7.34
C VAL A 20 16.86 8.40 -7.07
N MET A 21 18.01 8.65 -7.68
CA MET A 21 18.73 9.92 -7.54
C MET A 21 17.94 11.10 -8.11
N HIS A 22 17.27 10.90 -9.24
CA HIS A 22 16.38 11.93 -9.81
C HIS A 22 15.19 12.22 -8.88
N ALA A 23 14.54 11.19 -8.33
CA ALA A 23 13.43 11.36 -7.38
C ALA A 23 13.88 12.08 -6.10
N ILE A 24 15.06 11.76 -5.58
CA ILE A 24 15.66 12.46 -4.44
C ILE A 24 15.85 13.95 -4.76
N HIS A 25 16.39 14.25 -5.94
CA HIS A 25 16.61 15.63 -6.38
C HIS A 25 15.30 16.38 -6.58
N LEU A 26 14.29 15.72 -7.16
CA LEU A 26 12.95 16.28 -7.39
C LEU A 26 12.24 16.62 -6.07
N LEU A 27 12.29 15.71 -5.10
CA LEU A 27 11.62 15.89 -3.81
C LEU A 27 12.34 16.92 -2.92
N GLY A 28 13.65 17.11 -3.09
CA GLY A 28 14.42 18.19 -2.48
C GLY A 28 14.15 18.36 -0.98
N ASN A 29 13.63 19.53 -0.59
CA ASN A 29 13.35 19.89 0.81
C ASN A 29 12.19 19.11 1.44
N CYS A 30 11.45 18.33 0.64
CA CYS A 30 10.36 17.48 1.13
C CYS A 30 10.87 16.22 1.81
N ILE A 31 12.17 15.90 1.69
CA ILE A 31 12.77 14.69 2.26
C ILE A 31 14.03 15.02 3.05
N THR A 32 14.36 14.18 4.01
CA THR A 32 15.63 14.20 4.75
C THR A 32 16.35 12.88 4.51
N ILE A 33 17.63 12.98 4.17
CA ILE A 33 18.49 11.81 3.97
C ILE A 33 19.38 11.66 5.19
N THR A 34 19.23 10.56 5.92
CA THR A 34 20.11 10.20 7.03
C THR A 34 21.02 9.06 6.61
N ASN A 35 22.33 9.23 6.82
CA ASN A 35 23.30 8.18 6.57
C ASN A 35 23.58 7.45 7.89
N THR A 36 23.41 6.13 7.92
CA THR A 36 23.85 5.33 9.05
C THR A 36 25.32 4.91 8.85
N SER A 37 26.19 5.40 9.74
CA SER A 37 27.64 5.14 9.68
C SER A 37 28.01 3.66 9.80
N ARG A 38 27.06 2.79 10.16
CA ARG A 38 27.30 1.35 10.37
C ARG A 38 27.25 0.50 9.10
N ASN A 39 26.60 0.95 8.02
CA ASN A 39 26.34 0.07 6.87
C ASN A 39 26.33 0.76 5.49
N ASN A 40 26.69 2.04 5.39
CA ASN A 40 26.59 2.80 4.13
C ASN A 40 25.16 2.83 3.55
N GLU A 41 24.15 2.59 4.38
CA GLU A 41 22.74 2.62 4.01
C GLU A 41 22.18 4.03 4.18
N PHE A 42 21.44 4.48 3.18
CA PHE A 42 20.72 5.75 3.19
C PHE A 42 19.29 5.52 3.64
N PHE A 43 18.85 6.27 4.65
CA PHE A 43 17.45 6.32 5.07
C PHE A 43 16.83 7.63 4.58
N ILE A 44 15.72 7.52 3.86
CA ILE A 44 14.96 8.65 3.35
C ILE A 44 13.71 8.79 4.22
N THR A 45 13.54 9.96 4.83
CA THR A 45 12.35 10.26 5.65
C THR A 45 11.61 11.48 5.11
N PRO A 46 10.27 11.48 5.10
CA PRO A 46 9.50 12.63 4.63
C PRO A 46 9.55 13.78 5.65
N SER A 47 9.60 15.00 5.15
CA SER A 47 9.44 16.22 5.94
C SER A 47 7.97 16.45 6.26
N THR A 48 7.67 16.72 7.53
CA THR A 48 6.29 16.96 8.02
C THR A 48 5.92 18.45 8.05
N THR A 49 6.73 19.31 7.43
CA THR A 49 6.38 20.73 7.28
C THR A 49 5.17 20.88 6.35
N VAL A 50 4.34 21.90 6.60
CA VAL A 50 3.12 22.12 5.80
C VAL A 50 3.39 22.17 4.30
N PRO A 51 4.39 22.93 3.79
CA PRO A 51 4.69 22.97 2.36
C PRO A 51 5.12 21.60 1.81
N ALA A 52 5.97 20.88 2.54
CA ALA A 52 6.46 19.56 2.13
C ALA A 52 5.32 18.54 2.01
N VAL A 53 4.36 18.56 2.95
CA VAL A 53 3.21 17.66 2.90
C VAL A 53 2.33 17.92 1.67
N PHE A 54 2.12 19.18 1.28
CA PHE A 54 1.36 19.50 0.06
C PHE A 54 2.07 19.02 -1.20
N GLU A 55 3.38 19.25 -1.30
CA GLU A 55 4.17 18.86 -2.45
C GLU A 55 4.32 17.32 -2.56
N LEU A 56 4.57 16.64 -1.44
CA LEU A 56 4.55 15.17 -1.39
C LEU A 56 3.18 14.60 -1.77
N SER A 57 2.09 15.23 -1.33
CA SER A 57 0.73 14.83 -1.70
C SER A 57 0.49 14.98 -3.20
N PHE A 58 0.95 16.09 -3.79
CA PHE A 58 0.88 16.32 -5.23
C PHE A 58 1.58 15.20 -6.02
N TYR A 59 2.81 14.83 -5.66
CA TYR A 59 3.52 13.74 -6.32
C TYR A 59 2.89 12.37 -6.05
N SER A 60 2.38 12.14 -4.83
CA SER A 60 1.72 10.88 -4.44
C SER A 60 0.46 10.61 -5.27
N ASN A 61 -0.30 11.65 -5.63
CA ASN A 61 -1.48 11.51 -6.50
C ASN A 61 -1.12 10.94 -7.88
N GLY A 62 0.10 11.18 -8.38
CA GLY A 62 0.60 10.62 -9.63
C GLY A 62 0.76 9.10 -9.61
N ILE A 63 1.07 8.51 -8.45
CA ILE A 63 1.25 7.05 -8.31
C ILE A 63 0.05 6.37 -7.62
N LEU A 64 -0.83 7.16 -7.01
CA LEU A 64 -1.94 6.65 -6.21
C LEU A 64 -2.79 5.65 -6.99
N HIS A 65 -3.11 5.93 -8.25
CA HIS A 65 -3.93 5.04 -9.09
C HIS A 65 -3.28 3.67 -9.37
N VAL A 66 -1.95 3.59 -9.40
CA VAL A 66 -1.19 2.34 -9.59
C VAL A 66 -1.37 1.43 -8.37
N PHE A 67 -1.33 2.01 -7.17
CA PHE A 67 -1.33 1.27 -5.90
C PHE A 67 -2.67 1.32 -5.16
N PHE A 68 -3.68 1.98 -5.72
CA PHE A 68 -4.91 2.31 -4.98
C PHE A 68 -5.57 1.07 -4.38
N LYS A 69 -5.78 0.03 -5.21
CA LYS A 69 -6.44 -1.21 -4.80
C LYS A 69 -5.69 -1.87 -3.64
N GLU A 70 -4.38 -1.97 -3.76
CA GLU A 70 -3.50 -2.58 -2.75
C GLU A 70 -3.44 -1.77 -1.46
N ALA A 71 -3.34 -0.44 -1.58
CA ALA A 71 -3.37 0.47 -0.44
C ALA A 71 -4.69 0.34 0.34
N VAL A 72 -5.83 0.19 -0.33
CA VAL A 72 -7.12 -0.06 0.33
C VAL A 72 -7.10 -1.37 1.10
N ILE A 73 -6.60 -2.46 0.50
CA ILE A 73 -6.50 -3.76 1.19
C ILE A 73 -5.57 -3.67 2.40
N ALA A 74 -4.38 -3.09 2.24
CA ALA A 74 -3.40 -2.91 3.32
C ALA A 74 -3.94 -2.06 4.47
N CYS A 75 -4.58 -0.92 4.16
CA CYS A 75 -5.22 -0.05 5.16
C CYS A 75 -6.37 -0.78 5.89
N SER A 76 -7.15 -1.59 5.16
CA SER A 76 -8.24 -2.38 5.73
C SER A 76 -7.72 -3.47 6.67
N LEU A 77 -6.66 -4.16 6.27
CA LEU A 77 -5.96 -5.14 7.09
C LEU A 77 -5.42 -4.50 8.38
N HIS A 78 -4.70 -3.38 8.26
CA HIS A 78 -4.16 -2.65 9.39
C HIS A 78 -5.26 -2.20 10.37
N ALA A 79 -6.38 -1.69 9.85
CA ALA A 79 -7.51 -1.29 10.68
C ALA A 79 -8.15 -2.47 11.43
N LEU A 80 -8.26 -3.64 10.81
CA LEU A 80 -8.78 -4.86 11.44
C LEU A 80 -7.85 -5.39 12.52
N LEU A 81 -6.53 -5.42 12.25
CA LEU A 81 -5.51 -5.84 13.20
C LEU A 81 -5.47 -4.90 14.43
N ASN A 82 -5.47 -3.58 14.21
CA ASN A 82 -5.48 -2.60 15.29
C ASN A 82 -6.74 -2.69 16.16
N LYS A 83 -7.92 -2.91 15.55
CA LYS A 83 -9.17 -3.11 16.29
C LYS A 83 -9.08 -4.35 17.20
N ARG A 84 -8.47 -5.44 16.72
CA ARG A 84 -8.28 -6.67 17.51
C ARG A 84 -7.31 -6.47 18.67
N HIS A 85 -6.19 -5.77 18.43
CA HIS A 85 -5.20 -5.47 19.45
C HIS A 85 -5.81 -4.60 20.58
N ARG A 86 -6.60 -3.58 20.23
CA ARG A 86 -7.31 -2.73 21.21
C ARG A 86 -8.36 -3.50 22.03
N ASN A 87 -8.93 -4.56 21.49
CA ASN A 87 -9.91 -5.39 22.18
C ASN A 87 -9.30 -6.43 23.14
N GLY A 88 -7.98 -6.37 23.40
CA GLY A 88 -7.32 -7.20 24.41
C GLY A 88 -7.12 -8.67 24.03
N ILE A 89 -7.38 -9.04 22.77
CA ILE A 89 -7.11 -10.40 22.24
C ILE A 89 -5.61 -10.50 21.86
N SER A 90 -4.73 -10.07 22.76
CA SER A 90 -3.27 -10.04 22.56
C SER A 90 -2.60 -11.28 23.16
N GLY A 91 -3.16 -12.45 22.85
CA GLY A 91 -2.67 -13.72 23.37
C GLY A 91 -2.75 -14.81 22.31
N ILE A 92 -1.60 -15.12 21.71
CA ILE A 92 -1.25 -16.43 21.10
C ILE A 92 -2.05 -16.86 19.86
N LEU A 93 -3.17 -16.23 19.50
CA LEU A 93 -3.87 -16.55 18.25
C LEU A 93 -3.12 -15.97 17.05
N PRO A 94 -2.93 -16.75 15.96
CA PRO A 94 -2.40 -16.19 14.72
C PRO A 94 -3.29 -15.02 14.25
N ASN A 95 -2.67 -14.04 13.58
CA ASN A 95 -3.33 -12.86 12.99
C ASN A 95 -4.24 -13.24 11.80
N VAL A 96 -5.12 -14.21 12.01
CA VAL A 96 -6.08 -14.72 11.04
C VAL A 96 -7.27 -13.77 11.00
N ILE A 97 -7.61 -13.33 9.80
CA ILE A 97 -8.74 -12.47 9.50
C ILE A 97 -9.57 -13.19 8.43
N SER A 98 -10.90 -13.18 8.58
CA SER A 98 -11.76 -13.74 7.54
C SER A 98 -11.73 -12.86 6.29
N GLN A 99 -11.67 -13.49 5.11
CA GLN A 99 -11.66 -12.77 3.84
C GLN A 99 -12.91 -11.89 3.67
N GLU A 100 -14.08 -12.36 4.12
CA GLU A 100 -15.32 -11.58 4.09
C GLU A 100 -15.21 -10.28 4.92
N GLN A 101 -14.65 -10.34 6.13
CA GLN A 101 -14.43 -9.14 6.95
C GLN A 101 -13.45 -8.17 6.29
N LEU A 102 -12.40 -8.69 5.65
CA LEU A 102 -11.42 -7.87 4.93
C LEU A 102 -12.07 -7.17 3.73
N VAL A 103 -12.82 -7.91 2.90
CA VAL A 103 -13.54 -7.36 1.74
C VAL A 103 -14.58 -6.33 2.17
N ARG A 104 -15.35 -6.60 3.22
CA ARG A 104 -16.34 -5.64 3.74
C ARG A 104 -15.68 -4.35 4.24
N LYS A 105 -14.54 -4.47 4.91
CA LYS A 105 -13.78 -3.32 5.41
C LYS A 105 -13.17 -2.52 4.26
N ALA A 106 -12.61 -3.20 3.26
CA ALA A 106 -12.08 -2.60 2.03
C ALA A 106 -13.17 -1.87 1.25
N ALA A 107 -14.31 -2.51 1.01
CA ALA A 107 -15.44 -1.88 0.33
C ALA A 107 -15.93 -0.62 1.06
N SER A 108 -15.97 -0.65 2.40
CA SER A 108 -16.34 0.53 3.20
C SER A 108 -15.33 1.67 3.05
N LEU A 109 -14.04 1.34 2.95
CA LEU A 109 -12.97 2.31 2.79
C LEU A 109 -12.95 2.88 1.36
N CYS A 110 -13.21 2.06 0.35
CA CYS A 110 -13.43 2.51 -1.03
C CYS A 110 -14.60 3.48 -1.13
N TYR A 111 -15.71 3.23 -0.42
CA TYR A 111 -16.84 4.16 -0.39
C TYR A 111 -16.47 5.53 0.17
N LEU A 112 -15.61 5.57 1.19
CA LEU A 112 -15.11 6.83 1.76
C LEU A 112 -14.16 7.56 0.79
N LEU A 113 -13.37 6.80 0.04
CA LEU A 113 -12.36 7.31 -0.91
C LEU A 113 -12.88 7.42 -2.35
N CYS A 114 -14.20 7.37 -2.58
CA CYS A 114 -14.80 7.41 -3.93
C CYS A 114 -14.37 8.61 -4.78
N TYR A 115 -13.89 9.69 -4.15
CA TYR A 115 -13.44 10.91 -4.83
C TYR A 115 -11.91 11.00 -5.00
N GLU A 116 -11.15 10.10 -4.39
CA GLU A 116 -9.68 10.12 -4.38
C GLU A 116 -9.08 9.23 -5.48
N GLY A 117 -9.87 8.34 -6.08
CA GLY A 117 -9.39 7.46 -7.14
C GLY A 117 -10.46 6.51 -7.69
N THR A 118 -10.23 6.03 -8.91
CA THR A 118 -11.09 5.02 -9.54
C THR A 118 -10.74 3.63 -9.00
N VAL A 119 -11.55 3.14 -8.07
CA VAL A 119 -11.33 1.80 -7.49
C VAL A 119 -11.66 0.68 -8.48
N SER A 120 -12.73 0.88 -9.25
CA SER A 120 -13.28 -0.12 -10.18
C SER A 120 -13.62 0.55 -11.50
N LEU A 121 -13.38 -0.15 -12.61
CA LEU A 121 -13.86 0.28 -13.92
C LEU A 121 -15.39 0.28 -13.96
N PRO A 122 -16.02 1.00 -14.91
CA PRO A 122 -17.45 0.86 -15.15
C PRO A 122 -17.83 -0.62 -15.28
N CYS A 123 -18.94 -1.00 -14.65
CA CYS A 123 -19.49 -2.37 -14.65
C CYS A 123 -18.74 -3.42 -13.82
N GLN A 124 -17.65 -3.06 -13.12
CA GLN A 124 -17.02 -3.97 -12.16
C GLN A 124 -17.68 -3.92 -10.79
N VAL A 125 -17.88 -5.09 -10.17
CA VAL A 125 -18.39 -5.17 -8.80
C VAL A 125 -17.21 -4.95 -7.84
N LEU A 126 -17.31 -3.95 -6.97
CA LEU A 126 -16.26 -3.59 -6.02
C LEU A 126 -15.74 -4.78 -5.19
N GLY A 127 -16.65 -5.68 -4.79
CA GLY A 127 -16.27 -6.91 -4.10
C GLY A 127 -15.29 -7.77 -4.91
N GLN A 128 -15.53 -7.96 -6.20
CA GLN A 128 -14.63 -8.72 -7.09
C GLN A 128 -13.26 -8.07 -7.17
N VAL A 129 -13.20 -6.74 -7.34
CA VAL A 129 -11.93 -6.00 -7.36
C VAL A 129 -11.17 -6.16 -6.05
N CYS A 130 -11.86 -6.15 -4.90
CA CYS A 130 -11.23 -6.42 -3.61
C CYS A 130 -10.73 -7.86 -3.49
N HIS A 131 -11.47 -8.84 -4.03
CA HIS A 131 -11.03 -10.24 -4.03
C HIS A 131 -9.76 -10.42 -4.87
N GLU A 132 -9.71 -9.87 -6.08
CA GLU A 132 -8.53 -9.90 -6.95
C GLU A 132 -7.30 -9.27 -6.26
N ALA A 133 -7.46 -8.12 -5.61
CA ALA A 133 -6.37 -7.49 -4.87
C ALA A 133 -5.89 -8.32 -3.67
N ILE A 134 -6.79 -9.05 -3.00
CA ILE A 134 -6.40 -9.98 -1.92
C ILE A 134 -5.64 -11.19 -2.49
N GLU A 135 -6.07 -11.72 -3.63
CA GLU A 135 -5.35 -12.80 -4.32
C GLU A 135 -3.94 -12.38 -4.73
N GLN A 136 -3.76 -11.15 -5.21
CA GLN A 136 -2.42 -10.59 -5.48
C GLN A 136 -1.55 -10.57 -4.23
N PHE A 137 -2.09 -10.15 -3.08
CA PHE A 137 -1.36 -10.18 -1.81
C PHE A 137 -0.94 -11.59 -1.39
N ILE A 138 -1.75 -12.60 -1.70
CA ILE A 138 -1.40 -14.00 -1.46
C ILE A 138 -0.28 -14.43 -2.42
N GLN A 139 -0.38 -14.08 -3.70
CA GLN A 139 0.65 -14.39 -4.71
C GLN A 139 2.00 -13.74 -4.39
N TYR A 140 1.99 -12.51 -3.88
CA TYR A 140 3.19 -11.81 -3.41
C TYR A 140 3.75 -12.35 -2.09
N GLY A 141 3.04 -13.28 -1.43
CA GLY A 141 3.45 -13.84 -0.14
C GLY A 141 3.24 -12.89 1.05
N VAL A 142 2.50 -11.79 0.86
CA VAL A 142 2.14 -10.85 1.93
C VAL A 142 1.07 -11.45 2.84
N LEU A 143 0.16 -12.25 2.28
CA LEU A 143 -0.88 -12.98 3.01
C LEU A 143 -0.72 -14.48 2.83
N LEU A 144 -1.05 -15.24 3.88
CA LEU A 144 -1.10 -16.70 3.86
C LEU A 144 -2.53 -17.15 4.09
N VAL A 145 -2.98 -18.13 3.31
CA VAL A 145 -4.29 -18.76 3.51
C VAL A 145 -4.17 -19.72 4.69
N ALA A 146 -4.91 -19.45 5.76
CA ALA A 146 -5.01 -20.37 6.88
C ALA A 146 -5.92 -21.53 6.48
N GLU A 147 -5.35 -22.73 6.33
CA GLU A 147 -6.15 -23.95 6.21
C GLU A 147 -6.86 -24.22 7.54
N VAL A 148 -8.20 -24.19 7.53
CA VAL A 148 -9.00 -24.65 8.67
C VAL A 148 -8.91 -26.17 8.68
N ARG A 149 -7.95 -26.72 9.44
CA ARG A 149 -7.89 -28.16 9.68
C ARG A 149 -9.06 -28.55 10.59
N PHE A 150 -10.09 -29.14 10.00
CA PHE A 150 -11.19 -29.79 10.69
C PHE A 150 -10.79 -31.23 11.05
N TRP A 151 -9.87 -31.40 12.01
CA TRP A 151 -9.60 -32.70 12.65
C TRP A 151 -9.18 -32.49 14.10
#